data_AF-A0A0U1L2W1-F1
#
_entry.id   AF-A0A0U1L2W1-F1
#
_cell.length_a   1.000
_cell.length_b   1.000
_cell.length_c   1.000
_cell.angle_alpha   90.00
_cell.angle_beta   90.00
_cell.angle_gamma   90.00
#
_symmetry.space_group_name_H-M   'P 1'
#
loop_
_entity.id
_entity.type
_entity.pdbx_description
1 polymer ?
#
loop_
_entity_poly.entity_id
_entity_poly.type
_entity_poly.pdbx_seq_one_letter_code
_entity_poly.pdbx_strand_id
1 'polypeptide(L)'
;MMQDHGLRTQLMELGILQEEMKDITVVGNWFNEGVWATLPDLFQQAVIPLLLPYCAKKVDCKFRYTEGCGRCGQCDMGEAFTLAEEYGMEPITIQNYEMLEEKLKLLKKRGCKVFFGTCCKRFWTKHCQDFERIGLPGILINVDNSTCYEAGTDKKAYKGKFENQIRLKNEFMRRVVHGIKNSSLPPA
;
A
#
# COMPACT_ATOMS: atom_id res chain seq x y z
N MET A 1 -6.48 -3.11 -20.62
CA MET A 1 -5.39 -4.06 -20.33
C MET A 1 -4.19 -3.24 -19.95
N MET A 2 -3.84 -3.23 -18.66
CA MET A 2 -2.70 -2.50 -18.15
C MET A 2 -1.45 -3.15 -18.74
N GLN A 3 -0.75 -2.40 -19.59
CA GLN A 3 0.43 -2.87 -20.30
C GLN A 3 1.53 -3.14 -19.25
N ASP A 4 1.84 -4.42 -19.09
CA ASP A 4 2.86 -4.94 -18.18
C ASP A 4 4.25 -4.63 -18.75
N HIS A 5 4.64 -3.36 -18.71
CA HIS A 5 5.86 -2.80 -19.32
C HIS A 5 7.14 -3.25 -18.59
N GLY A 6 7.38 -4.56 -18.52
CA GLY A 6 8.57 -5.13 -17.87
C GLY A 6 8.57 -4.98 -16.35
N LEU A 7 7.50 -4.45 -15.75
CA LEU A 7 7.38 -4.29 -14.30
C LEU A 7 7.38 -5.65 -13.60
N ARG A 8 6.68 -6.66 -14.15
CA ARG A 8 6.81 -8.03 -13.64
C ARG A 8 8.25 -8.53 -13.69
N THR A 9 8.96 -8.28 -14.79
CA THR A 9 10.37 -8.64 -14.94
C THR A 9 11.23 -7.95 -13.89
N GLN A 10 11.06 -6.63 -13.70
CA GLN A 10 11.73 -5.87 -12.65
C GLN A 10 11.44 -6.47 -11.28
N LEU A 11 10.17 -6.68 -10.92
CA LEU A 11 9.81 -7.28 -9.63
C LEU A 11 10.45 -8.67 -9.43
N MET A 12 10.55 -9.50 -10.46
CA MET A 12 11.25 -10.80 -10.38
C MET A 12 12.76 -10.63 -10.18
N GLU A 13 13.39 -9.67 -10.87
CA GLU A 13 14.81 -9.30 -10.67
C GLU A 13 15.08 -8.80 -9.25
N LEU A 14 14.07 -8.22 -8.59
CA LEU A 14 14.11 -7.83 -7.17
C LEU A 14 13.94 -9.01 -6.19
N GLY A 15 13.85 -10.26 -6.67
CA GLY A 15 13.71 -11.45 -5.84
C GLY A 15 12.28 -11.73 -5.35
N ILE A 16 11.27 -11.19 -6.04
CA ILE A 16 9.86 -11.49 -5.77
C ILE A 16 9.47 -12.74 -6.56
N LEU A 17 8.90 -13.73 -5.85
CA LEU A 17 8.56 -15.02 -6.45
C LEU A 17 7.31 -14.88 -7.34
N GLN A 18 7.19 -15.74 -8.36
CA GLN A 18 6.09 -15.67 -9.32
C GLN A 18 4.72 -15.84 -8.66
N GLU A 19 4.63 -16.70 -7.65
CA GLU A 19 3.41 -16.94 -6.87
C GLU A 19 2.99 -15.76 -5.99
N GLU A 20 3.91 -14.83 -5.71
CA GLU A 20 3.68 -13.63 -4.90
C GLU A 20 3.22 -12.44 -5.75
N MET A 21 3.42 -12.48 -7.06
CA MET A 21 2.99 -11.43 -7.99
C MET A 21 1.49 -11.18 -7.93
N LYS A 22 0.69 -12.19 -7.58
CA LYS A 22 -0.77 -12.06 -7.40
C LYS A 22 -1.15 -11.11 -6.25
N ASP A 23 -0.23 -10.90 -5.32
CA ASP A 23 -0.40 -10.04 -4.15
C ASP A 23 0.19 -8.64 -4.35
N ILE A 24 0.72 -8.33 -5.54
CA ILE A 24 1.21 -7.01 -5.89
C ILE A 24 0.27 -6.37 -6.90
N THR A 25 -0.16 -5.15 -6.63
CA THR A 25 -0.90 -4.32 -7.57
C THR A 25 -0.16 -3.01 -7.75
N VAL A 26 0.01 -2.59 -9.00
CA VAL A 26 0.63 -1.31 -9.33
C VAL A 26 -0.39 -0.37 -9.92
N VAL A 27 -0.37 0.88 -9.46
CA VAL A 27 -1.43 1.86 -9.69
C VAL A 27 -0.89 3.22 -10.07
N GLY A 28 -1.74 4.06 -10.65
CA GLY A 28 -1.39 5.41 -11.07
C GLY A 28 -0.67 5.47 -12.41
N ASN A 29 -0.15 6.64 -12.76
CA ASN A 29 0.50 6.86 -14.05
C ASN A 29 2.03 6.82 -13.91
N TRP A 30 2.64 5.73 -14.37
CA TRP A 30 4.10 5.48 -14.33
C TRP A 30 4.86 6.12 -15.51
N PHE A 31 4.15 6.85 -16.37
CA PHE A 31 4.72 7.59 -17.49
C PHE A 31 4.95 9.05 -17.10
N ASN A 32 6.21 9.49 -17.15
CA ASN A 32 6.58 10.87 -16.86
C ASN A 32 7.46 11.44 -17.97
N GLU A 33 7.11 12.62 -18.50
CA GLU A 33 7.90 13.36 -19.50
C GLU A 33 8.32 12.54 -20.74
N GLY A 34 7.51 11.57 -21.17
CA GLY A 34 7.82 10.75 -22.34
C GLY A 34 8.63 9.48 -22.05
N VAL A 35 8.98 9.23 -20.78
CA VAL A 35 9.79 8.08 -20.34
C VAL A 35 9.03 7.27 -19.28
N TRP A 36 9.16 5.95 -19.34
CA TRP A 36 8.68 5.05 -18.30
C TRP A 36 9.62 5.12 -17.11
N ALA A 37 9.11 5.54 -15.94
CA ALA A 37 9.93 5.60 -14.74
C ALA A 37 10.16 4.17 -14.19
N THR A 38 11.40 3.87 -13.78
CA THR A 38 11.71 2.59 -13.14
C THR A 38 11.31 2.59 -11.67
N LEU A 39 11.07 1.41 -11.11
CA LEU A 39 10.81 1.25 -9.68
C LEU A 39 11.90 1.88 -8.79
N PRO A 40 13.20 1.62 -9.03
CA PRO A 40 14.27 2.24 -8.25
C PRO A 40 14.25 3.77 -8.32
N ASP A 41 14.08 4.36 -9.50
CA ASP A 41 14.11 5.82 -9.69
C ASP A 41 12.98 6.53 -8.94
N LEU A 42 11.79 5.93 -8.94
CA LEU A 42 10.65 6.47 -8.21
C LEU A 42 10.84 6.36 -6.69
N PHE A 43 11.49 5.30 -6.23
CA PHE A 43 11.79 5.09 -4.81
C PHE A 43 13.03 5.86 -4.33
N GLN A 44 13.76 6.53 -5.23
CA GLN A 44 14.73 7.59 -4.92
C GLN A 44 14.01 8.94 -4.68
N GLN A 45 13.15 8.96 -3.67
CA GLN A 45 12.58 10.17 -3.09
C GLN A 45 12.94 10.24 -1.60
N ALA A 46 12.98 11.47 -1.06
CA ALA A 46 13.45 11.72 0.30
C ALA A 46 12.65 10.93 1.37
N VAL A 47 11.34 10.82 1.19
CA VAL A 47 10.44 10.09 2.09
C VAL A 47 9.40 9.37 1.25
N ILE A 48 9.19 8.07 1.45
CA ILE A 48 8.14 7.30 0.78
C ILE A 48 6.97 7.11 1.74
N PRO A 49 5.75 7.57 1.39
CA PRO A 49 4.56 7.28 2.20
C PRO A 49 4.27 5.78 2.21
N LEU A 50 4.07 5.21 3.40
CA LEU A 50 3.58 3.85 3.64
C LEU A 50 2.13 3.91 4.12
N LEU A 51 1.19 3.64 3.23
CA LEU A 51 -0.24 3.70 3.52
C LEU A 51 -0.73 2.37 4.13
N LEU A 52 -1.18 2.45 5.38
CA LEU A 52 -1.62 1.29 6.17
C LEU A 52 -3.11 1.40 6.50
N PRO A 53 -3.93 0.36 6.26
CA PRO A 53 -5.35 0.42 6.52
C PRO A 53 -5.64 0.32 8.02
N TYR A 54 -6.56 1.14 8.49
CA TYR A 54 -6.97 1.14 9.89
C TYR A 54 -7.51 -0.22 10.38
N CYS A 55 -8.07 -1.04 9.49
CA CYS A 55 -8.60 -2.36 9.81
C CYS A 55 -7.54 -3.40 10.16
N ALA A 56 -6.24 -3.10 9.98
CA ALA A 56 -5.14 -3.92 10.51
C ALA A 56 -4.86 -3.66 12.01
N LYS A 57 -5.38 -2.55 12.57
CA LYS A 57 -5.39 -2.34 14.01
C LYS A 57 -6.37 -3.34 14.66
N LYS A 58 -6.21 -3.65 15.94
CA LYS A 58 -7.25 -4.36 16.71
C LYS A 58 -8.56 -3.57 16.72
N VAL A 59 -9.68 -4.27 16.92
CA VAL A 59 -11.03 -3.67 16.99
C VAL A 59 -11.15 -2.69 18.15
N ASP A 60 -10.54 -3.02 19.29
CA ASP A 60 -10.49 -2.22 20.53
C ASP A 60 -9.29 -1.28 20.60
N CYS A 61 -8.51 -1.14 19.52
CA CYS A 61 -7.33 -0.28 19.52
C CYS A 61 -7.73 1.19 19.68
N LYS A 62 -7.14 1.89 20.65
CA LYS A 62 -7.34 3.35 20.85
C LYS A 62 -6.97 4.19 19.63
N PHE A 63 -6.09 3.67 18.76
CA PHE A 63 -5.69 4.32 17.51
C PHE A 63 -6.52 3.87 16.31
N ARG A 64 -7.55 3.01 16.46
CA ARG A 64 -8.25 2.41 15.30
C ARG A 64 -8.78 3.45 14.33
N TYR A 65 -9.30 4.57 14.81
CA TYR A 65 -9.90 5.61 13.96
C TYR A 65 -9.14 6.93 14.00
N THR A 66 -7.85 6.88 14.33
CA THR A 66 -6.97 8.06 14.34
C THR A 66 -5.59 7.67 13.81
N GLU A 67 -4.78 8.67 13.45
CA GLU A 67 -3.45 8.47 12.91
C GLU A 67 -2.50 7.85 13.95
N GLY A 68 -1.49 7.12 13.47
CA GLY A 68 -0.44 6.57 14.31
C GLY A 68 -0.70 5.18 14.90
N CYS A 69 0.29 4.70 15.67
CA CYS A 69 0.29 3.42 16.36
C CYS A 69 1.15 3.53 17.61
N GLY A 70 0.66 3.03 18.75
CA GLY A 70 1.43 3.01 20.01
C GLY A 70 2.45 1.88 20.11
N ARG A 71 2.66 1.10 19.04
CA ARG A 71 3.58 -0.06 18.99
C ARG A 71 3.42 -1.03 20.17
N CYS A 72 2.19 -1.31 20.59
CA CYS A 72 1.89 -2.17 21.75
C CYS A 72 2.11 -3.68 21.51
N GLY A 73 2.50 -4.09 20.29
CA GLY A 73 2.71 -5.50 19.94
C GLY A 73 1.43 -6.34 19.76
N GLN A 74 0.25 -5.73 19.83
CA GLN A 74 -1.02 -6.48 19.80
C GLN A 74 -1.62 -6.68 18.39
N CYS A 75 -1.04 -6.05 17.37
CA CYS A 75 -1.44 -6.22 15.96
C CYS A 75 -0.25 -5.91 15.05
N ASP A 76 -0.41 -6.26 13.77
CA ASP A 76 0.65 -6.19 12.75
C ASP A 76 1.12 -4.76 12.45
N MET A 77 0.33 -3.75 12.86
CA MET A 77 0.66 -2.34 12.69
C MET A 77 1.95 -1.92 13.38
N GLY A 78 2.29 -2.53 14.53
CA GLY A 78 3.52 -2.19 15.25
C GLY A 78 4.75 -2.50 14.41
N GLU A 79 4.79 -3.69 13.83
CA GLU A 79 5.85 -4.16 12.95
C GLU A 79 5.88 -3.39 11.62
N ALA A 80 4.72 -3.05 11.04
CA ALA A 80 4.67 -2.18 9.86
C ALA A 80 5.25 -0.78 10.12
N PHE A 81 5.05 -0.23 11.33
CA PHE A 81 5.68 1.02 11.74
C PHE A 81 7.19 0.88 11.99
N THR A 82 7.66 -0.29 12.41
CA THR A 82 9.10 -0.60 12.53
C THR A 82 9.74 -0.69 11.15
N LEU A 83 9.11 -1.41 10.21
CA LEU A 83 9.53 -1.48 8.81
C LEU A 83 9.64 -0.07 8.21
N ALA A 84 8.64 0.79 8.46
CA ALA A 84 8.68 2.16 7.94
C ALA A 84 9.93 2.91 8.42
N GLU A 85 10.26 2.78 9.71
CA GLU A 85 11.46 3.41 10.30
C GLU A 85 12.75 2.85 9.70
N GLU A 86 12.86 1.52 9.57
CA GLU A 86 14.04 0.84 9.01
C GLU A 86 14.35 1.24 7.57
N TYR A 87 13.34 1.57 6.76
CA TYR A 87 13.51 1.94 5.35
C TYR A 87 13.27 3.44 5.06
N GLY A 88 13.20 4.29 6.09
CA GLY A 88 13.02 5.74 5.93
C GLY A 88 11.69 6.14 5.27
N MET A 89 10.63 5.40 5.55
CA MET A 89 9.27 5.62 5.05
C MET A 89 8.42 6.35 6.09
N GLU A 90 7.36 7.02 5.62
CA GLU A 90 6.38 7.71 6.49
C GLU A 90 5.11 6.86 6.63
N PRO A 91 4.86 6.22 7.79
CA PRO A 91 3.66 5.42 7.98
C PRO A 91 2.43 6.32 8.16
N ILE A 92 1.45 6.21 7.25
CA ILE A 92 0.19 6.93 7.30
C ILE A 92 -0.93 5.90 7.43
N THR A 93 -1.71 5.99 8.51
CA THR A 93 -2.85 5.08 8.68
C THR A 93 -4.09 5.67 8.02
N ILE A 94 -4.72 4.94 7.11
CA ILE A 94 -5.88 5.37 6.32
C ILE A 94 -7.17 4.84 6.95
N GLN A 95 -8.09 5.73 7.33
CA GLN A 95 -9.34 5.39 8.04
C GLN A 95 -10.52 5.08 7.12
N ASN A 96 -10.58 5.69 5.94
CA ASN A 96 -11.65 5.51 4.97
C ASN A 96 -11.15 5.92 3.58
N TYR A 97 -12.02 5.78 2.58
CA TYR A 97 -11.69 6.09 1.20
C TYR A 97 -11.53 7.60 0.97
N GLU A 98 -12.36 8.43 1.61
CA GLU A 98 -12.34 9.88 1.46
C GLU A 98 -10.98 10.44 1.91
N MET A 99 -10.49 9.99 3.08
CA MET A 99 -9.16 10.32 3.57
C MET A 99 -8.06 9.82 2.63
N LEU A 100 -8.21 8.61 2.07
CA LEU A 100 -7.24 8.08 1.11
C LEU A 100 -7.12 9.01 -0.10
N GLU A 101 -8.25 9.38 -0.70
CA GLU A 101 -8.28 10.25 -1.87
C GLU A 101 -7.65 11.62 -1.56
N GLU A 102 -8.03 12.24 -0.43
CA GLU A 102 -7.45 13.50 0.01
C GLU A 102 -5.93 13.40 0.22
N LYS A 103 -5.45 12.36 0.91
CA LYS A 103 -4.03 12.14 1.17
C LYS A 103 -3.26 11.92 -0.11
N LEU A 104 -3.74 11.07 -1.04
CA LEU A 104 -3.05 10.83 -2.31
C LEU A 104 -2.97 12.10 -3.17
N LYS A 105 -4.05 12.89 -3.24
CA LYS A 105 -4.05 14.20 -3.94
C LYS A 105 -3.05 15.17 -3.31
N LEU A 106 -3.01 15.24 -1.98
CA LEU A 106 -2.07 16.08 -1.24
C LEU A 106 -0.62 15.67 -1.48
N LEU A 107 -0.32 14.37 -1.39
CA LEU A 107 1.01 13.81 -1.66
C LEU A 107 1.46 14.14 -3.07
N LYS A 108 0.60 13.92 -4.07
CA LYS A 108 0.88 14.27 -5.47
C LYS A 108 1.16 15.77 -5.63
N LYS A 109 0.34 16.64 -5.02
CA LYS A 109 0.55 18.09 -5.05
C LYS A 109 1.88 18.52 -4.41
N ARG A 110 2.37 17.76 -3.43
CA ARG A 110 3.67 17.99 -2.77
C ARG A 110 4.86 17.41 -3.54
N GLY A 111 4.64 16.85 -4.74
CA GLY A 111 5.71 16.28 -5.56
C GLY A 111 6.13 14.86 -5.15
N CYS A 112 5.31 14.15 -4.37
CA CYS A 112 5.52 12.73 -4.14
C CYS A 112 5.51 11.98 -5.48
N LYS A 113 6.55 11.19 -5.76
CA LYS A 113 6.67 10.44 -7.01
C LYS A 113 5.98 9.10 -6.91
N VAL A 114 6.06 8.45 -5.75
CA VAL A 114 5.47 7.14 -5.50
C VAL A 114 5.05 6.96 -4.05
N PHE A 115 4.04 6.13 -3.81
CA PHE A 115 3.71 5.63 -2.48
C PHE A 115 3.77 4.10 -2.43
N PHE A 116 3.98 3.57 -1.24
CA PHE A 116 3.78 2.15 -0.94
C PHE A 116 2.53 2.02 -0.09
N GLY A 117 1.72 1.01 -0.32
CA GLY A 117 0.48 0.85 0.43
C GLY A 117 0.04 -0.58 0.55
N THR A 118 -1.00 -0.78 1.35
CA THR A 118 -1.67 -2.08 1.49
C THR A 118 -3.17 -1.89 1.34
N CYS A 119 -3.81 -2.81 0.63
CA CYS A 119 -5.26 -2.83 0.55
C CYS A 119 -5.77 -4.23 0.29
N CYS A 120 -7.03 -4.50 0.63
CA CYS A 120 -7.64 -5.77 0.30
C CYS A 120 -8.18 -5.76 -1.14
N LYS A 121 -8.24 -6.93 -1.77
CA LYS A 121 -8.81 -7.12 -3.11
C LYS A 121 -10.18 -6.43 -3.30
N ARG A 122 -11.05 -6.46 -2.30
CA ARG A 122 -12.38 -5.82 -2.39
C ARG A 122 -12.29 -4.30 -2.44
N PHE A 123 -11.42 -3.69 -1.63
CA PHE A 123 -11.17 -2.25 -1.68
C PHE A 123 -10.65 -1.86 -3.07
N TRP A 124 -9.69 -2.63 -3.58
CA TRP A 124 -9.17 -2.46 -4.93
C TRP A 124 -10.25 -2.54 -6.00
N THR A 125 -11.09 -3.59 -6.00
CA THR A 125 -12.18 -3.74 -6.99
C THR A 125 -13.13 -2.55 -7.02
N LYS A 126 -13.39 -1.91 -5.87
CA LYS A 126 -14.28 -0.75 -5.78
C LYS A 126 -13.63 0.55 -6.25
N HIS A 127 -12.32 0.69 -6.04
CA HIS A 127 -11.63 1.98 -6.14
C HIS A 127 -10.49 2.01 -7.16
N CYS A 128 -10.30 0.97 -7.97
CA CYS A 128 -9.23 0.92 -8.97
C CYS A 128 -9.25 2.13 -9.93
N GLN A 129 -10.44 2.50 -10.42
CA GLN A 129 -10.63 3.67 -11.28
C GLN A 129 -10.29 4.99 -10.58
N ASP A 130 -10.46 5.06 -9.25
CA ASP A 130 -10.10 6.25 -8.48
C ASP A 130 -8.58 6.41 -8.39
N PHE A 131 -7.83 5.32 -8.19
CA PHE A 131 -6.38 5.36 -8.22
C PHE A 131 -5.85 5.80 -9.60
N GLU A 132 -6.45 5.30 -10.69
CA GLU A 132 -6.12 5.73 -12.06
C GLU A 132 -6.38 7.23 -12.25
N ARG A 133 -7.56 7.71 -11.82
CA ARG A 133 -7.94 9.12 -11.90
C ARG A 133 -7.04 10.04 -11.07
N ILE A 134 -6.66 9.62 -9.85
CA ILE A 134 -5.72 10.38 -9.01
C ILE A 134 -4.34 10.39 -9.66
N GLY A 135 -3.93 9.25 -10.23
CA GLY A 135 -2.72 9.12 -11.05
C GLY A 135 -1.42 9.36 -10.30
N LEU A 136 -1.38 9.14 -8.98
CA LEU A 136 -0.13 9.06 -8.22
C LEU A 136 0.40 7.63 -8.33
N PRO A 137 1.62 7.38 -8.84
CA PRO A 137 2.21 6.05 -8.86
C PRO A 137 2.24 5.41 -7.47
N GLY A 138 1.94 4.11 -7.41
CA GLY A 138 2.11 3.38 -6.16
C GLY A 138 2.11 1.87 -6.31
N ILE A 139 2.67 1.22 -5.30
CA ILE A 139 2.64 -0.24 -5.14
C ILE A 139 1.70 -0.56 -3.98
N LEU A 140 0.75 -1.45 -4.23
CA LEU A 140 -0.21 -1.95 -3.26
C LEU A 140 0.07 -3.43 -3.01
N ILE A 141 0.33 -3.78 -1.75
CA ILE A 141 0.42 -5.17 -1.30
C ILE A 141 -0.95 -5.63 -0.81
N ASN A 142 -1.43 -6.74 -1.37
CA ASN A 142 -2.66 -7.36 -0.95
C ASN A 142 -2.53 -7.94 0.47
N VAL A 143 -3.57 -7.76 1.26
CA VAL A 143 -3.65 -8.22 2.66
C VAL A 143 -4.65 -9.37 2.78
N ASP A 144 -4.48 -10.21 3.79
CA ASP A 144 -5.31 -11.38 3.94
C ASP A 144 -6.69 -11.01 4.51
N ASN A 145 -7.72 -11.47 3.80
CA ASN A 145 -9.13 -11.19 4.06
C ASN A 145 -9.79 -12.28 4.91
N SER A 146 -9.12 -12.85 5.89
CA SER A 146 -9.62 -14.05 6.59
C SER A 146 -11.01 -13.90 7.21
N THR A 147 -11.58 -12.69 7.32
CA THR A 147 -12.97 -12.50 7.80
C THR A 147 -13.72 -11.28 7.24
N CYS A 148 -13.22 -10.55 6.23
CA CYS A 148 -13.74 -9.20 5.96
C CYS A 148 -15.25 -9.10 5.68
N TYR A 149 -15.88 -10.10 5.05
CA TYR A 149 -17.27 -9.97 4.57
C TYR A 149 -18.03 -11.30 4.38
N GLU A 150 -17.70 -12.38 5.10
CA GLU A 150 -18.55 -13.60 5.09
C GLU A 150 -19.90 -13.39 5.80
N ALA A 151 -20.08 -12.30 6.52
CA ALA A 151 -21.39 -11.89 7.00
C ALA A 151 -22.14 -11.15 5.89
N GLY A 152 -22.89 -11.89 5.07
CA GLY A 152 -23.91 -11.37 4.14
C GLY A 152 -24.99 -10.55 4.84
N THR A 153 -24.63 -9.35 5.31
CA THR A 153 -25.53 -8.41 5.97
C THR A 153 -25.24 -6.99 5.51
N ASP A 154 -25.78 -6.66 4.34
CA ASP A 154 -25.88 -5.32 3.74
C ASP A 154 -26.70 -4.30 4.59
N LYS A 155 -26.81 -4.50 5.91
CA LYS A 155 -27.52 -3.60 6.83
C LYS A 155 -26.73 -3.19 8.07
N LYS A 156 -25.56 -3.79 8.38
CA LYS A 156 -24.73 -3.42 9.55
C LYS A 156 -23.50 -2.57 9.21
N ALA A 157 -22.99 -2.65 7.98
CA ALA A 157 -21.86 -1.82 7.51
C ALA A 157 -22.19 -0.31 7.45
N TYR A 158 -23.48 0.05 7.46
CA TYR A 158 -23.95 1.45 7.44
C TYR A 158 -23.80 2.19 8.78
N LYS A 159 -23.37 1.51 9.86
CA LYS A 159 -23.24 2.09 11.21
C LYS A 159 -21.79 2.25 11.73
N GLY A 160 -20.78 2.19 10.84
CA GLY A 160 -19.43 2.65 11.18
C GLY A 160 -18.60 1.74 12.11
N LYS A 161 -19.00 0.49 12.36
CA LYS A 161 -18.21 -0.48 13.14
C LYS A 161 -17.84 -1.69 12.27
N PHE A 162 -16.71 -1.58 11.58
CA PHE A 162 -16.06 -2.74 10.97
C PHE A 162 -15.36 -3.54 12.08
N GLU A 163 -15.97 -4.65 12.51
CA GLU A 163 -15.51 -5.51 13.62
C GLU A 163 -14.47 -6.56 13.20
N ASN A 164 -14.10 -6.61 11.92
CA ASN A 164 -13.07 -7.53 11.44
C ASN A 164 -11.69 -6.88 11.46
N GLN A 165 -10.69 -7.68 11.81
CA GLN A 165 -9.27 -7.33 11.77
C GLN A 165 -8.60 -8.09 10.63
N ILE A 166 -7.91 -7.39 9.76
CA ILE A 166 -7.10 -8.02 8.70
C ILE A 166 -5.68 -8.29 9.20
N ARG A 167 -4.94 -9.11 8.44
CA ARG A 167 -3.51 -9.34 8.66
C ARG A 167 -2.66 -8.69 7.57
N LEU A 168 -1.62 -7.99 7.97
CA LEU A 168 -0.62 -7.44 7.05
C LEU A 168 0.42 -8.50 6.71
N LYS A 169 0.92 -8.49 5.47
CA LYS A 169 2.01 -9.35 5.03
C LYS A 169 3.36 -8.67 5.27
N ASN A 170 3.70 -8.39 6.54
CA ASN A 170 4.87 -7.57 6.90
C ASN A 170 6.18 -8.09 6.32
N GLU A 171 6.45 -9.41 6.42
CA GLU A 171 7.62 -10.04 5.81
C GLU A 171 7.67 -9.87 4.29
N PHE A 172 6.51 -9.94 3.62
CA PHE A 172 6.44 -9.72 2.18
C PHE A 172 6.69 -8.25 1.82
N MET A 173 6.06 -7.32 2.54
CA MET A 173 6.33 -5.88 2.38
C MET A 173 7.81 -5.56 2.56
N ARG A 174 8.44 -6.14 3.59
CA ARG A 174 9.87 -5.98 3.89
C ARG A 174 10.72 -6.43 2.70
N ARG A 175 10.47 -7.63 2.18
CA ARG A 175 11.19 -8.16 1.01
C ARG A 175 11.04 -7.27 -0.22
N VAL A 176 9.83 -6.81 -0.52
CA VAL A 176 9.58 -5.92 -1.66
C VAL A 176 10.33 -4.60 -1.51
N VAL A 177 10.21 -3.93 -0.35
CA VAL A 177 10.89 -2.65 -0.11
C VAL A 177 12.41 -2.82 -0.11
N HIS A 178 12.92 -3.89 0.50
CA HIS A 178 14.34 -4.23 0.49
C HIS A 178 14.86 -4.42 -0.93
N GLY A 179 14.15 -5.21 -1.75
CA GLY A 179 14.50 -5.42 -3.16
C GLY A 179 14.58 -4.10 -3.91
N ILE A 180 13.54 -3.27 -3.81
CA ILE A 180 13.49 -1.97 -4.52
C ILE A 180 14.62 -1.02 -4.07
N LYS A 181 14.94 -0.97 -2.77
CA LYS A 181 15.98 -0.07 -2.24
C LYS A 181 17.40 -0.54 -2.53
N ASN A 182 17.61 -1.85 -2.63
CA ASN A 182 18.94 -2.45 -2.83
C ASN A 182 19.23 -2.85 -4.26
N SER A 183 18.28 -2.68 -5.19
CA SER A 183 18.57 -2.87 -6.61
C SER A 183 19.42 -1.73 -7.14
N SER A 184 20.69 -2.03 -7.38
CA SER A 184 21.56 -1.27 -8.26
C SER A 184 21.23 -1.55 -9.73
N LEU A 185 19.97 -1.37 -10.12
CA LEU A 185 19.59 -1.41 -11.54
C LEU A 185 20.05 -0.08 -12.16
N PRO A 186 20.99 -0.08 -13.13
CA PRO A 186 21.26 1.12 -13.89
C PRO A 186 19.97 1.57 -14.60
N PRO A 187 19.73 2.88 -14.77
CA PRO A 187 18.64 3.34 -15.63
C PRO A 187 18.87 2.75 -17.03
N ALA A 188 17.82 2.09 -17.55
CA ALA A 188 17.80 1.54 -18.90
C ALA A 188 17.81 2.66 -19.95
#